data_AF-A0A924QZN5-F1
#
_entry.id   AF-A0A924QZN5-F1
#
_cell.length_a   1.000
_cell.length_b   1.000
_cell.length_c   1.000
_cell.angle_alpha   90.00
_cell.angle_beta   90.00
_cell.angle_gamma   90.00
#
_symmetry.space_group_name_H-M   'P 1'
#
loop_
_entity.id
_entity.type
_entity.pdbx_description
1 polymer ?
#
loop_
_entity_poly.entity_id
_entity_poly.type
_entity_poly.pdbx_seq_one_letter_code
_entity_poly.pdbx_strand_id
1 'polypeptide(L)'
;MCHGTPFANLSPNEQKVMPGSDDCSFASQHDPYHSRREKMKFKTLRTSLAVGLIAITSGYATQASAVPIFTFTEYGGFTKDVSPSIVEYSNQVLAPSPPNTTGGGTNASPNPVYSTMSWVTGLTPKSSLVLPTVTGPAALPAAVWTTISTLTHNNVIIPQATNWGPQNIWGRFILTDSAGPSTVRLDSDDPITINFVETSNTPPCPIPNPNNTNCDDRFTFTAVGLDSLPFSANDGSNWIADFRLANFINSAQIGNTIYTGEAMTSSLDVQVQIRRVNDGNPVPEPATLALLGVGLLGLSWSRSRQMKG
;
A
#
# COMPACT_ATOMS: atom_id res chain seq x y z
N MET A 1 56.41 33.08 9.53
CA MET A 1 55.42 34.04 10.04
C MET A 1 54.04 33.39 10.01
N CYS A 2 53.42 33.32 11.19
CA CYS A 2 52.03 33.07 11.57
C CYS A 2 51.26 31.83 11.06
N HIS A 3 51.14 30.87 11.99
CA HIS A 3 50.06 29.89 12.13
C HIS A 3 48.68 30.54 12.33
N GLY A 4 47.61 29.78 12.01
CA GLY A 4 46.27 30.03 12.54
C GLY A 4 45.23 28.99 12.10
N THR A 5 45.00 27.96 12.91
CA THR A 5 43.68 27.34 13.06
C THR A 5 42.81 28.25 13.94
N PRO A 6 41.48 28.25 13.76
CA PRO A 6 40.67 27.96 14.95
C PRO A 6 39.33 27.22 14.77
N PHE A 7 39.04 26.48 15.84
CA PHE A 7 37.81 26.32 16.62
C PHE A 7 36.57 25.53 16.16
N ALA A 8 36.28 24.56 17.03
CA ALA A 8 35.04 23.86 17.30
C ALA A 8 33.90 24.79 17.76
N ASN A 9 32.65 24.33 17.58
CA ASN A 9 31.50 24.90 18.25
C ASN A 9 30.70 23.78 18.93
N LEU A 10 30.66 23.86 20.26
CA LEU A 10 29.77 23.12 21.15
C LEU A 10 28.47 23.91 21.30
N SER A 11 27.33 23.22 21.43
CA SER A 11 26.09 23.78 21.97
C SER A 11 25.63 22.90 23.14
N PRO A 12 25.39 23.49 24.34
CA PRO A 12 24.72 22.81 25.45
C PRO A 12 23.29 23.34 25.68
N ASN A 13 22.57 22.61 26.55
CA ASN A 13 21.29 22.93 27.20
C ASN A 13 20.03 22.65 26.36
N GLU A 14 18.91 22.14 26.88
CA GLU A 14 18.44 21.87 28.24
C GLU A 14 17.11 21.10 28.12
N GLN A 15 16.56 20.66 29.27
CA GLN A 15 15.18 20.18 29.54
C GLN A 15 15.01 18.65 29.56
N LYS A 16 14.36 18.04 30.55
CA LYS A 16 13.88 18.45 31.88
C LYS A 16 13.45 17.14 32.54
N VAL A 17 14.11 16.74 33.62
CA VAL A 17 13.73 15.58 34.44
C VAL A 17 12.51 15.95 35.28
N MET A 18 11.46 15.12 35.26
CA MET A 18 10.37 15.16 36.23
C MET A 18 10.44 13.92 37.13
N PRO A 19 10.48 14.09 38.46
CA PRO A 19 10.18 13.00 39.39
C PRO A 19 8.84 13.23 40.11
N GLY A 20 8.21 12.12 40.51
CA GLY A 20 7.35 12.07 41.69
C GLY A 20 5.85 11.99 41.44
N SER A 21 5.27 10.87 41.86
CA SER A 21 3.99 10.90 42.57
C SER A 21 3.95 9.74 43.55
N ASP A 22 3.71 10.10 44.79
CA ASP A 22 3.91 9.33 46.00
C ASP A 22 2.82 8.28 46.26
N ASP A 23 3.26 7.17 46.84
CA ASP A 23 2.43 6.21 47.56
C ASP A 23 1.88 6.85 48.84
N CYS A 24 0.57 6.78 49.05
CA CYS A 24 -0.06 7.06 50.33
C CYS A 24 -1.12 6.00 50.64
N SER A 25 -0.70 5.02 51.44
CA SER A 25 -1.55 4.13 52.22
C SER A 25 -2.19 4.86 53.41
N PHE A 26 -3.50 4.70 53.64
CA PHE A 26 -4.12 5.00 54.94
C PHE A 26 -5.25 4.02 55.33
N ALA A 27 -5.39 3.93 56.64
CA ALA A 27 -5.97 2.89 57.48
C ALA A 27 -7.49 2.64 57.42
N SER A 28 -7.81 1.42 57.86
CA SER A 28 -9.02 0.88 58.48
C SER A 28 -9.72 1.81 59.49
N GLN A 29 -11.06 1.81 59.49
CA GLN A 29 -11.87 1.91 60.73
C GLN A 29 -13.30 1.35 60.57
N HIS A 30 -13.64 0.43 61.50
CA HIS A 30 -14.97 0.10 62.07
C HIS A 30 -15.79 1.39 62.37
N ASP A 31 -17.13 1.48 62.41
CA ASP A 31 -18.21 0.63 62.98
C ASP A 31 -19.60 1.32 62.64
N PRO A 32 -20.74 1.13 63.33
CA PRO A 32 -21.81 0.15 63.10
C PRO A 32 -23.20 0.75 62.70
N TYR A 33 -24.14 -0.15 62.42
CA TYR A 33 -25.61 -0.03 62.56
C TYR A 33 -26.29 1.36 62.65
N HIS A 34 -27.17 1.67 61.69
CA HIS A 34 -28.46 2.28 62.01
C HIS A 34 -29.57 1.83 61.05
N SER A 35 -30.51 1.07 61.61
CA SER A 35 -31.81 0.73 61.03
C SER A 35 -32.71 1.96 61.01
N ARG A 36 -33.17 2.36 59.82
CA ARG A 36 -34.43 3.09 59.66
C ARG A 36 -35.21 2.55 58.46
N ARG A 37 -36.32 1.88 58.79
CA ARG A 37 -37.45 1.63 57.89
C ARG A 37 -37.96 2.98 57.35
N GLU A 38 -37.83 3.20 56.05
CA GLU A 38 -38.71 4.12 55.33
C GLU A 38 -39.39 3.39 54.19
N LYS A 39 -40.72 3.53 54.18
CA LYS A 39 -41.65 2.97 53.20
C LYS A 39 -41.31 3.49 51.81
N MET A 40 -40.57 2.72 51.02
CA MET A 40 -40.46 2.99 49.58
C MET A 40 -41.80 2.70 48.90
N LYS A 41 -42.52 3.80 48.66
CA LYS A 41 -43.70 3.89 47.83
C LYS A 41 -43.36 3.40 46.42
N PHE A 42 -44.26 2.57 45.90
CA PHE A 42 -44.34 1.88 44.60
C PHE A 42 -44.02 2.69 43.30
N LYS A 43 -43.52 3.93 43.38
CA LYS A 43 -43.18 4.79 42.24
C LYS A 43 -41.75 4.62 41.71
N THR A 44 -40.81 4.12 42.50
CA THR A 44 -39.40 3.93 42.08
C THR A 44 -39.13 2.64 41.31
N LEU A 45 -40.07 1.67 41.34
CA LEU A 45 -39.91 0.40 40.61
C LEU A 45 -40.18 0.54 39.09
N ARG A 46 -40.91 1.58 38.67
CA ARG A 46 -41.17 1.85 37.24
C ARG A 46 -40.02 2.62 36.58
N THR A 47 -39.23 3.36 37.35
CA THR A 47 -38.09 4.13 36.85
C THR A 47 -36.84 3.28 36.65
N SER A 48 -36.62 2.26 37.48
CA SER A 48 -35.47 1.34 37.35
C SER A 48 -35.61 0.36 36.18
N LEU A 49 -36.84 -0.04 35.82
CA LEU A 49 -37.09 -0.93 34.69
C LEU A 49 -36.91 -0.25 33.32
N ALA A 50 -37.07 1.08 33.26
CA ALA A 50 -36.81 1.87 32.05
C ALA A 50 -35.30 2.12 31.82
N VAL A 51 -34.49 2.19 32.88
CA VAL A 51 -33.02 2.31 32.78
C VAL A 51 -32.36 0.96 32.46
N GLY A 52 -32.92 -0.14 32.96
CA GLY A 52 -32.42 -1.50 32.66
C GLY A 52 -32.63 -1.94 31.20
N LEU A 53 -33.65 -1.42 30.51
CA LEU A 53 -33.92 -1.76 29.11
C LEU A 53 -33.00 -1.02 28.11
N ILE A 54 -32.43 0.12 28.50
CA ILE A 54 -31.45 0.87 27.69
C ILE A 54 -30.05 0.23 27.78
N ALA A 55 -29.72 -0.39 28.92
CA ALA A 55 -28.42 -1.03 29.14
C ALA A 55 -28.24 -2.36 28.36
N ILE A 56 -29.32 -3.07 28.05
CA ILE A 56 -29.25 -4.35 27.31
C ILE A 56 -29.12 -4.12 25.79
N THR A 57 -29.59 -2.99 25.26
CA THR A 57 -29.41 -2.63 23.85
C THR A 57 -28.05 -1.98 23.55
N SER A 58 -27.35 -1.45 24.55
CA SER A 58 -25.96 -0.98 24.40
C SER A 58 -24.92 -2.12 24.30
N GLY A 59 -25.30 -3.37 24.64
CA GLY A 59 -24.44 -4.55 24.48
C GLY A 59 -24.29 -5.03 23.04
N TYR A 60 -25.15 -4.57 22.12
CA TYR A 60 -25.03 -4.79 20.67
C TYR A 60 -24.46 -3.56 19.95
N ALA A 61 -23.69 -2.73 20.66
CA ALA A 61 -22.88 -1.69 20.06
C ALA A 61 -21.84 -2.36 19.14
N THR A 62 -22.22 -2.50 17.88
CA THR A 62 -21.37 -2.38 16.71
C THR A 62 -19.99 -3.00 16.89
N GLN A 63 -19.87 -4.28 16.53
CA GLN A 63 -18.64 -4.69 15.85
C GLN A 63 -18.60 -3.87 14.56
N ALA A 64 -18.11 -2.63 14.65
CA ALA A 64 -17.59 -1.94 13.50
C ALA A 64 -16.50 -2.87 12.99
N SER A 65 -16.81 -3.65 11.95
CA SER A 65 -15.83 -4.50 11.28
C SER A 65 -14.73 -3.55 10.83
N ALA A 66 -13.63 -3.54 11.58
CA ALA A 66 -12.48 -2.74 11.25
C ALA A 66 -12.08 -3.17 9.84
N VAL A 67 -11.97 -2.21 8.93
CA VAL A 67 -11.50 -2.49 7.58
C VAL A 67 -10.16 -3.22 7.72
N PRO A 68 -10.00 -4.42 7.14
CA PRO A 68 -8.78 -5.18 7.28
C PRO A 68 -7.60 -4.33 6.80
N ILE A 69 -6.54 -4.32 7.59
CA ILE A 69 -5.26 -3.71 7.20
C ILE A 69 -4.47 -4.80 6.52
N PHE A 70 -4.15 -4.59 5.24
CA PHE A 70 -3.28 -5.49 4.49
C PHE A 70 -1.84 -5.03 4.62
N THR A 71 -0.88 -5.94 4.63
CA THR A 71 0.53 -5.62 4.39
C THR A 71 0.96 -6.25 3.08
N PHE A 72 2.10 -5.85 2.51
CA PHE A 72 2.56 -6.47 1.27
C PHE A 72 4.04 -6.75 1.19
N THR A 73 4.38 -7.70 0.34
CA THR A 73 5.71 -7.89 -0.20
C THR A 73 5.60 -8.03 -1.71
N GLU A 74 6.34 -7.20 -2.44
CA GLU A 74 6.39 -7.22 -3.89
C GLU A 74 7.77 -7.72 -4.35
N TYR A 75 7.75 -8.75 -5.20
CA TYR A 75 8.93 -9.24 -5.90
C TYR A 75 8.76 -8.94 -7.39
N GLY A 76 9.31 -7.82 -7.83
CA GLY A 76 9.46 -7.50 -9.24
C GLY A 76 10.83 -7.94 -9.79
N GLY A 77 10.87 -8.31 -11.07
CA GLY A 77 12.12 -8.35 -11.82
C GLY A 77 12.01 -8.90 -13.23
N PHE A 78 13.13 -8.87 -13.93
CA PHE A 78 13.27 -9.26 -15.34
C PHE A 78 13.59 -10.75 -15.45
N THR A 79 12.92 -11.47 -16.34
CA THR A 79 13.30 -12.85 -16.69
C THR A 79 14.07 -12.88 -18.00
N LYS A 80 15.06 -13.76 -18.05
CA LYS A 80 15.82 -14.03 -19.27
C LYS A 80 15.01 -14.93 -20.20
N ASP A 81 14.31 -14.33 -21.15
CA ASP A 81 13.53 -15.08 -22.13
C ASP A 81 14.32 -15.21 -23.44
N VAL A 82 15.23 -16.17 -23.49
CA VAL A 82 16.07 -16.58 -24.66
C VAL A 82 16.67 -15.45 -25.53
N SER A 83 16.71 -14.22 -24.99
CA SER A 83 16.90 -13.00 -25.76
C SER A 83 18.34 -12.77 -26.23
N PRO A 84 18.52 -11.99 -27.31
CA PRO A 84 19.81 -11.82 -27.98
C PRO A 84 20.89 -11.28 -27.05
N SER A 85 22.15 -11.57 -27.39
CA SER A 85 23.37 -11.36 -26.58
C SER A 85 23.68 -9.92 -26.13
N ILE A 86 22.81 -8.95 -26.43
CA ILE A 86 23.03 -7.53 -26.14
C ILE A 86 22.47 -7.09 -24.78
N VAL A 87 21.59 -7.91 -24.20
CA VAL A 87 20.99 -7.64 -22.88
C VAL A 87 21.69 -8.49 -21.82
N GLU A 88 22.19 -7.82 -20.79
CA GLU A 88 22.82 -8.43 -19.62
C GLU A 88 21.88 -8.33 -18.42
N TYR A 89 21.78 -9.41 -17.64
CA TYR A 89 21.00 -9.45 -16.41
C TYR A 89 21.92 -9.60 -15.21
N SER A 90 21.64 -8.87 -14.15
CA SER A 90 22.43 -8.91 -12.92
C SER A 90 21.52 -8.79 -11.69
N ASN A 91 22.09 -9.05 -10.51
CA ASN A 91 21.38 -9.01 -9.24
C ASN A 91 20.17 -9.96 -9.23
N GLN A 92 20.44 -11.26 -9.29
CA GLN A 92 19.40 -12.28 -9.23
C GLN A 92 18.57 -12.11 -7.95
N VAL A 93 17.27 -11.98 -8.12
CA VAL A 93 16.28 -11.93 -7.04
C VAL A 93 15.83 -13.36 -6.80
N LEU A 94 16.08 -13.85 -5.58
CA LEU A 94 15.46 -15.10 -5.13
C LEU A 94 13.99 -14.81 -4.89
N ALA A 95 13.14 -15.13 -5.88
CA ALA A 95 11.72 -15.25 -5.59
C ALA A 95 11.58 -16.31 -4.50
N PRO A 96 10.78 -16.07 -3.43
CA PRO A 96 10.53 -17.11 -2.45
C PRO A 96 10.02 -18.33 -3.20
N SER A 97 10.63 -19.49 -2.95
CA SER A 97 10.10 -20.74 -3.48
C SER A 97 8.60 -20.79 -3.18
N PRO A 98 7.75 -21.22 -4.13
CA PRO A 98 6.33 -21.36 -3.83
C PRO A 98 6.21 -22.13 -2.51
N PRO A 99 5.42 -21.64 -1.53
CA PRO A 99 5.10 -22.48 -0.38
C PRO A 99 4.61 -23.80 -0.96
N ASN A 100 5.14 -24.90 -0.45
CA ASN A 100 4.87 -26.24 -0.93
C ASN A 100 3.40 -26.58 -0.60
N THR A 101 2.46 -25.92 -1.26
CA THR A 101 1.03 -26.13 -1.10
C THR A 101 0.68 -27.30 -1.99
N THR A 102 0.27 -28.38 -1.35
CA THR A 102 -0.24 -29.63 -1.92
C THR A 102 -1.53 -29.44 -2.75
N GLY A 103 -1.84 -28.22 -3.21
CA GLY A 103 -3.05 -27.86 -3.93
C GLY A 103 -2.78 -26.86 -5.05
N GLY A 104 -2.57 -27.37 -6.27
CA GLY A 104 -3.10 -26.82 -7.52
C GLY A 104 -2.53 -25.52 -8.11
N GLY A 105 -1.68 -24.76 -7.42
CA GLY A 105 -1.09 -23.53 -7.95
C GLY A 105 0.24 -23.75 -8.68
N THR A 106 0.20 -24.29 -9.90
CA THR A 106 1.34 -24.25 -10.85
C THR A 106 1.33 -22.86 -11.47
N ASN A 107 2.25 -21.95 -11.21
CA ASN A 107 3.55 -21.92 -11.88
C ASN A 107 4.49 -20.99 -11.09
N ALA A 108 5.50 -21.55 -10.42
CA ALA A 108 6.70 -20.74 -10.20
C ALA A 108 7.33 -20.49 -11.57
N SER A 109 7.72 -19.24 -11.87
CA SER A 109 8.52 -18.97 -13.07
C SER A 109 9.73 -19.91 -13.03
N PRO A 110 9.92 -20.77 -14.04
CA PRO A 110 11.04 -21.70 -14.08
C PRO A 110 12.38 -20.97 -14.26
N ASN A 111 12.34 -19.68 -14.58
CA ASN A 111 13.50 -18.87 -14.90
C ASN A 111 13.94 -18.00 -13.73
N PRO A 112 15.26 -17.79 -13.54
CA PRO A 112 15.75 -16.81 -12.59
C PRO A 112 15.24 -15.41 -12.95
N VAL A 113 14.86 -14.66 -11.91
CA VAL A 113 14.42 -13.27 -11.99
C VAL A 113 15.56 -12.36 -11.56
N TYR A 114 15.73 -11.21 -12.19
CA TYR A 114 16.83 -10.28 -11.97
C TYR A 114 16.30 -8.88 -11.69
N SER A 115 16.87 -8.13 -10.75
CA SER A 115 16.44 -6.76 -10.47
C SER A 115 17.06 -5.73 -11.39
N THR A 116 18.04 -6.13 -12.21
CA THR A 116 18.73 -5.23 -13.13
C THR A 116 18.90 -5.87 -14.50
N MET A 117 18.55 -5.10 -15.52
CA MET A 117 18.79 -5.41 -16.92
C MET A 117 19.57 -4.24 -17.53
N SER A 118 20.67 -4.51 -18.22
CA SER A 118 21.49 -3.49 -18.90
C SER A 118 21.78 -3.90 -20.33
N TRP A 119 22.11 -2.93 -21.18
CA TRP A 119 22.43 -3.20 -22.58
C TRP A 119 23.58 -2.32 -23.06
N VAL A 120 24.06 -2.64 -24.26
CA VAL A 120 25.26 -2.09 -24.91
C VAL A 120 26.56 -2.50 -24.20
N THR A 121 27.32 -3.36 -24.86
CA THR A 121 28.63 -3.81 -24.39
C THR A 121 29.71 -2.75 -24.66
N GLY A 122 30.66 -2.59 -23.74
CA GLY A 122 31.84 -1.73 -23.96
C GLY A 122 31.69 -0.26 -23.55
N LEU A 123 30.56 0.12 -22.96
CA LEU A 123 30.35 1.44 -22.35
C LEU A 123 30.32 1.34 -20.81
N THR A 124 30.79 2.39 -20.15
CA THR A 124 30.70 2.58 -18.70
C THR A 124 30.36 4.06 -18.43
N PRO A 125 29.16 4.40 -17.91
CA PRO A 125 28.06 3.49 -17.53
C PRO A 125 27.32 2.90 -18.76
N LYS A 126 26.52 1.85 -18.52
CA LYS A 126 25.59 1.24 -19.50
C LYS A 126 24.17 1.76 -19.31
N SER A 127 23.36 1.77 -20.37
CA SER A 127 21.93 1.99 -20.26
C SER A 127 21.31 0.81 -19.52
N SER A 128 20.38 1.07 -18.59
CA SER A 128 19.86 0.01 -17.72
C SER A 128 18.48 0.30 -17.16
N LEU A 129 17.70 -0.78 -17.03
CA LEU A 129 16.49 -0.83 -16.22
C LEU A 129 16.77 -1.50 -14.88
N VAL A 130 16.29 -0.87 -13.81
CA VAL A 130 16.40 -1.36 -12.44
C VAL A 130 15.01 -1.42 -11.82
N LEU A 131 14.65 -2.58 -11.30
CA LEU A 131 13.41 -2.85 -10.59
C LEU A 131 13.76 -3.61 -9.29
N PRO A 132 14.00 -2.90 -8.18
CA PRO A 132 14.34 -3.55 -6.92
C PRO A 132 13.11 -4.26 -6.33
N THR A 133 13.35 -5.35 -5.62
CA THR A 133 12.33 -5.95 -4.75
C THR A 133 12.00 -4.99 -3.62
N VAL A 134 10.71 -4.75 -3.40
CA VAL A 134 10.24 -3.89 -2.32
C VAL A 134 9.46 -4.72 -1.32
N THR A 135 9.98 -4.77 -0.09
CA THR A 135 9.15 -5.16 1.05
C THR A 135 8.43 -3.90 1.52
N GLY A 136 7.11 -3.88 1.35
CA GLY A 136 6.29 -2.72 1.66
C GLY A 136 6.26 -2.38 3.15
N PRO A 137 5.80 -1.18 3.51
CA PRO A 137 5.51 -0.83 4.90
C PRO A 137 4.44 -1.74 5.51
N ALA A 138 4.32 -1.68 6.85
CA ALA A 138 3.43 -2.52 7.66
C ALA A 138 1.91 -2.37 7.39
N ALA A 139 1.46 -1.55 6.42
CA ALA A 139 0.04 -1.34 6.10
C ALA A 139 -0.22 -0.75 4.70
N LEU A 140 -1.19 -1.31 3.99
CA LEU A 140 -1.87 -0.84 2.78
C LEU A 140 -3.28 -0.41 3.17
N PRO A 141 -3.53 0.90 3.32
CA PRO A 141 -4.87 1.39 3.58
C PRO A 141 -5.78 1.11 2.38
N ALA A 142 -7.00 0.66 2.65
CA ALA A 142 -8.01 0.49 1.60
C ALA A 142 -8.29 1.84 0.90
N ALA A 143 -8.57 1.78 -0.40
CA ALA A 143 -8.87 2.91 -1.27
C ALA A 143 -7.78 3.99 -1.39
N VAL A 144 -6.54 3.73 -0.97
CA VAL A 144 -5.40 4.63 -1.16
C VAL A 144 -4.40 4.04 -2.15
N TRP A 145 -3.99 4.83 -3.14
CA TRP A 145 -2.91 4.46 -4.05
C TRP A 145 -1.57 4.48 -3.31
N THR A 146 -0.90 3.34 -3.27
CA THR A 146 0.38 3.16 -2.59
C THR A 146 1.43 2.69 -3.59
N THR A 147 2.59 3.35 -3.63
CA THR A 147 3.73 2.89 -4.42
C THR A 147 4.24 1.56 -3.87
N ILE A 148 4.25 0.53 -4.71
CA ILE A 148 4.73 -0.81 -4.38
C ILE A 148 6.09 -1.10 -4.98
N SER A 149 6.47 -0.42 -6.07
CA SER A 149 7.78 -0.55 -6.69
C SER A 149 8.09 0.69 -7.52
N THR A 150 9.36 0.92 -7.82
CA THR A 150 9.81 2.01 -8.70
C THR A 150 10.70 1.43 -9.78
N LEU A 151 10.26 1.55 -11.04
CA LEU A 151 11.06 1.20 -12.20
C LEU A 151 11.96 2.38 -12.54
N THR A 152 13.27 2.15 -12.56
CA THR A 152 14.28 3.17 -12.87
C THR A 152 14.95 2.85 -14.20
N HIS A 153 15.00 3.82 -15.10
CA HIS A 153 15.78 3.77 -16.33
C HIS A 153 16.98 4.72 -16.21
N ASN A 154 18.20 4.17 -16.23
CA ASN A 154 19.41 4.98 -16.42
C ASN A 154 19.70 5.03 -17.90
N ASN A 155 19.39 6.16 -18.53
CA ASN A 155 19.58 6.33 -19.96
C ASN A 155 20.90 7.04 -20.24
N VAL A 156 21.86 6.36 -20.86
CA VAL A 156 23.16 6.96 -21.23
C VAL A 156 23.24 7.14 -22.74
N ILE A 157 23.90 8.21 -23.16
CA ILE A 157 24.10 8.49 -24.58
C ILE A 157 24.89 7.34 -25.22
N ILE A 158 24.25 6.60 -26.11
CA ILE A 158 24.92 5.61 -26.95
C ILE A 158 25.15 6.13 -28.38
N PRO A 159 26.28 5.75 -29.03
CA PRO A 159 26.63 6.27 -30.36
C PRO A 159 25.89 5.58 -31.52
N GLN A 160 25.17 4.50 -31.25
CA GLN A 160 24.47 3.70 -32.26
C GLN A 160 23.11 3.30 -31.71
N ALA A 161 22.05 3.48 -32.51
CA ALA A 161 20.72 3.00 -32.15
C ALA A 161 20.76 1.51 -31.82
N THR A 162 20.02 1.11 -30.80
CA THR A 162 19.86 -0.29 -30.42
C THR A 162 18.40 -0.59 -30.14
N ASN A 163 17.96 -1.79 -30.45
CA ASN A 163 16.63 -2.25 -30.09
C ASN A 163 16.72 -3.69 -29.61
N TRP A 164 15.88 -4.01 -28.65
CA TRP A 164 15.69 -5.39 -28.22
C TRP A 164 14.20 -5.70 -28.19
N GLY A 165 13.92 -6.94 -28.56
CA GLY A 165 12.58 -7.51 -28.58
C GLY A 165 12.05 -7.78 -27.16
N PRO A 166 10.91 -8.45 -27.07
CA PRO A 166 10.13 -8.56 -25.84
C PRO A 166 10.96 -9.11 -24.67
N GLN A 167 10.99 -8.37 -23.58
CA GLN A 167 11.49 -8.81 -22.27
C GLN A 167 10.30 -8.92 -21.32
N ASN A 168 10.34 -9.91 -20.43
CA ASN A 168 9.27 -10.13 -19.48
C ASN A 168 9.66 -9.60 -18.10
N ILE A 169 8.80 -8.76 -17.54
CA ILE A 169 8.81 -8.37 -16.13
C ILE A 169 7.79 -9.25 -15.42
N TRP A 170 8.27 -9.97 -14.41
CA TRP A 170 7.44 -10.75 -13.51
C TRP A 170 7.30 -10.01 -12.20
N GLY A 171 6.04 -9.88 -11.75
CA GLY A 171 5.70 -9.37 -10.44
C GLY A 171 5.03 -10.48 -9.63
N ARG A 172 5.46 -10.65 -8.38
CA ARG A 172 4.71 -11.40 -7.38
C ARG A 172 4.30 -10.45 -6.28
N PHE A 173 3.00 -10.32 -6.07
CA PHE A 173 2.44 -9.47 -5.04
C PHE A 173 1.80 -10.33 -3.95
N ILE A 174 2.38 -10.32 -2.75
CA ILE A 174 1.90 -11.08 -1.60
C ILE A 174 1.23 -10.11 -0.64
N LEU A 175 -0.05 -10.33 -0.35
CA LEU A 175 -0.80 -9.62 0.66
C LEU A 175 -0.89 -10.45 1.94
N THR A 176 -0.67 -9.83 3.10
CA THR A 176 -0.94 -10.44 4.41
C THR A 176 -2.05 -9.67 5.09
N ASP A 177 -3.12 -10.36 5.48
CA ASP A 177 -4.23 -9.75 6.20
C ASP A 177 -3.96 -9.76 7.71
N SER A 178 -4.01 -8.59 8.35
CA SER A 178 -3.82 -8.45 9.80
C SER A 178 -4.72 -9.34 10.67
N ALA A 179 -5.87 -9.79 10.16
CA ALA A 179 -6.82 -10.61 10.90
C ALA A 179 -6.45 -12.10 11.01
N GLY A 180 -5.39 -12.58 10.34
CA GLY A 180 -5.01 -13.99 10.39
C GLY A 180 -3.68 -14.32 9.69
N PRO A 181 -3.18 -15.56 9.84
CA PRO A 181 -1.89 -15.95 9.27
C PRO A 181 -1.92 -16.18 7.75
N SER A 182 -3.09 -16.14 7.12
CA SER A 182 -3.19 -16.44 5.70
C SER A 182 -2.57 -15.31 4.88
N THR A 183 -1.70 -15.71 3.98
CA THR A 183 -1.14 -14.84 2.93
C THR A 183 -1.93 -15.09 1.66
N VAL A 184 -2.40 -14.01 1.05
CA VAL A 184 -3.02 -14.05 -0.26
C VAL A 184 -1.93 -13.74 -1.27
N ARG A 185 -1.69 -14.68 -2.17
CA ARG A 185 -0.71 -14.52 -3.24
C ARG A 185 -1.44 -14.10 -4.51
N LEU A 186 -1.10 -12.92 -5.01
CA LEU A 186 -1.58 -12.37 -6.25
C LEU A 186 -0.43 -12.46 -7.26
N ASP A 187 -0.33 -13.61 -7.91
CA ASP A 187 0.51 -13.74 -9.11
C ASP A 187 -0.36 -13.39 -10.32
N SER A 188 0.18 -12.59 -11.23
CA SER A 188 -0.33 -12.54 -12.59
C SER A 188 0.22 -13.74 -13.34
N ASP A 189 -0.65 -14.51 -14.00
CA ASP A 189 -0.22 -15.58 -14.93
C ASP A 189 0.40 -14.99 -16.20
N ASP A 190 0.07 -13.74 -16.53
CA ASP A 190 0.58 -13.02 -17.68
C ASP A 190 1.67 -12.02 -17.24
N PRO A 191 2.93 -12.18 -17.69
CA PRO A 191 3.98 -11.21 -17.41
C PRO A 191 3.73 -9.88 -18.13
N ILE A 192 4.29 -8.80 -17.58
CA ILE A 192 4.36 -7.53 -18.31
C ILE A 192 5.48 -7.65 -19.34
N THR A 193 5.13 -7.70 -20.62
CA THR A 193 6.12 -7.68 -21.70
C THR A 193 6.48 -6.24 -22.05
N ILE A 194 7.79 -5.95 -22.09
CA ILE A 194 8.36 -4.68 -22.50
C ILE A 194 9.14 -4.84 -23.81
N ASN A 195 8.98 -3.88 -24.71
CA ASN A 195 9.85 -3.70 -25.88
C ASN A 195 10.57 -2.38 -25.74
N PHE A 196 11.78 -2.29 -26.28
CA PHE A 196 12.56 -1.07 -26.16
C PHE A 196 13.22 -0.66 -27.46
N VAL A 197 13.23 0.65 -27.65
CA VAL A 197 13.89 1.32 -28.76
C VAL A 197 14.79 2.38 -28.17
N GLU A 198 16.10 2.17 -28.29
CA GLU A 198 17.10 3.21 -28.13
C GLU A 198 17.37 3.87 -29.48
N THR A 199 17.29 5.19 -29.48
CA THR A 199 17.53 6.01 -30.65
C THR A 199 19.01 6.36 -30.78
N SER A 200 19.45 6.62 -32.01
CA SER A 200 20.82 7.10 -32.22
C SER A 200 20.85 8.58 -31.87
N ASN A 201 21.47 8.90 -30.74
CA ASN A 201 21.56 10.26 -30.27
C ASN A 201 22.50 11.11 -31.14
N THR A 202 22.08 12.34 -31.43
CA THR A 202 22.97 13.37 -31.99
C THR A 202 22.77 14.63 -31.16
N PRO A 203 23.76 15.04 -30.34
CA PRO A 203 23.61 16.23 -29.51
C PRO A 203 23.25 17.48 -30.33
N PRO A 204 22.46 18.41 -29.78
CA PRO A 204 21.88 18.39 -28.43
C PRO A 204 20.59 17.57 -28.34
N CYS A 205 20.37 16.90 -27.19
CA CYS A 205 19.13 16.20 -26.86
C CYS A 205 18.31 17.07 -25.88
N PRO A 206 17.30 17.83 -26.36
CA PRO A 206 16.59 18.79 -25.53
C PRO A 206 15.58 18.11 -24.60
N ILE A 207 15.35 18.67 -23.42
CA ILE A 207 14.27 18.28 -22.50
C ILE A 207 13.05 19.20 -22.67
N PRO A 208 11.80 18.75 -22.39
CA PRO A 208 11.39 17.42 -21.91
C PRO A 208 11.14 16.39 -23.02
N ASN A 209 11.20 15.09 -22.69
CA ASN A 209 10.81 14.00 -23.59
C ASN A 209 9.34 13.58 -23.36
N PRO A 210 8.57 13.18 -24.40
CA PRO A 210 8.98 13.17 -25.80
C PRO A 210 9.04 14.57 -26.42
N ASN A 211 10.03 14.78 -27.28
CA ASN A 211 10.22 16.02 -28.05
C ASN A 211 10.13 15.79 -29.58
N ASN A 212 9.80 14.55 -30.00
CA ASN A 212 9.80 14.07 -31.38
C ASN A 212 11.16 14.19 -32.08
N THR A 213 12.25 14.01 -31.33
CA THR A 213 13.61 13.99 -31.87
C THR A 213 14.18 12.57 -31.88
N ASN A 214 15.41 12.43 -32.36
CA ASN A 214 16.19 11.20 -32.33
C ASN A 214 16.88 10.94 -30.98
N CYS A 215 16.45 11.61 -29.91
CA CYS A 215 16.88 11.34 -28.54
C CYS A 215 15.71 10.88 -27.64
N ASP A 216 14.61 10.42 -28.26
CA ASP A 216 13.42 9.93 -27.58
C ASP A 216 13.48 8.41 -27.46
N ASP A 217 14.16 7.95 -26.42
CA ASP A 217 14.17 6.53 -26.06
C ASP A 217 12.87 6.13 -25.40
N ARG A 218 12.43 4.91 -25.69
CA ARG A 218 11.09 4.48 -25.28
C ARG A 218 10.94 3.00 -24.97
N PHE A 219 10.13 2.74 -23.95
CA PHE A 219 9.61 1.42 -23.59
C PHE A 219 8.16 1.32 -24.02
N THR A 220 7.75 0.18 -24.58
CA THR A 220 6.34 -0.12 -24.86
C THR A 220 5.92 -1.34 -24.07
N PHE A 221 4.87 -1.19 -23.26
CA PHE A 221 4.33 -2.24 -22.39
C PHE A 221 3.13 -2.94 -23.04
N THR A 222 2.95 -4.22 -22.74
CA THR A 222 1.65 -4.89 -22.94
C THR A 222 0.72 -4.52 -21.79
N ALA A 223 -0.49 -4.04 -22.10
CA ALA A 223 -1.45 -3.57 -21.08
C ALA A 223 -1.89 -4.65 -20.09
N VAL A 224 -1.85 -5.93 -20.49
CA VAL A 224 -2.40 -7.08 -19.73
C VAL A 224 -1.79 -7.21 -18.33
N GLY A 225 -0.50 -6.92 -18.17
CA GLY A 225 0.17 -7.17 -16.88
C GLY A 225 -0.12 -6.14 -15.78
N LEU A 226 -1.01 -5.15 -16.02
CA LEU A 226 -1.51 -4.21 -15.01
C LEU A 226 -3.01 -4.37 -14.74
N ASP A 227 -3.61 -5.48 -15.19
CA ASP A 227 -5.02 -5.78 -14.93
C ASP A 227 -5.29 -5.96 -13.44
N SER A 228 -6.50 -5.61 -13.02
CA SER A 228 -6.93 -5.72 -11.63
C SER A 228 -7.02 -7.18 -11.18
N LEU A 229 -6.50 -7.49 -9.98
CA LEU A 229 -6.46 -8.85 -9.44
C LEU A 229 -7.51 -9.01 -8.31
N PRO A 230 -8.54 -9.86 -8.47
CA PRO A 230 -9.52 -10.14 -7.43
C PRO A 230 -8.95 -11.09 -6.37
N PHE A 231 -9.38 -10.93 -5.11
CA PHE A 231 -9.01 -11.83 -4.02
C PHE A 231 -10.01 -11.83 -2.86
N SER A 232 -9.92 -12.83 -1.99
CA SER A 232 -10.73 -12.93 -0.77
C SER A 232 -9.85 -12.77 0.48
N ALA A 233 -10.29 -11.95 1.42
CA ALA A 233 -9.63 -11.76 2.72
C ALA A 233 -10.00 -12.88 3.72
N ASN A 234 -9.39 -12.89 4.90
CA ASN A 234 -9.60 -13.97 5.90
C ASN A 234 -11.02 -13.99 6.46
N ASP A 235 -11.70 -12.86 6.47
CA ASP A 235 -13.10 -12.73 6.88
C ASP A 235 -14.09 -13.16 5.77
N GLY A 236 -13.60 -13.64 4.63
CA GLY A 236 -14.40 -14.05 3.47
C GLY A 236 -14.89 -12.89 2.60
N SER A 237 -14.50 -11.65 2.90
CA SER A 237 -14.86 -10.51 2.06
C SER A 237 -14.06 -10.48 0.75
N ASN A 238 -14.69 -10.02 -0.33
CA ASN A 238 -14.09 -9.94 -1.66
C ASN A 238 -13.48 -8.56 -1.92
N TRP A 239 -12.30 -8.55 -2.52
CA TRP A 239 -11.48 -7.38 -2.78
C TRP A 239 -10.90 -7.42 -4.19
N ILE A 240 -10.46 -6.27 -4.66
CA ILE A 240 -9.71 -6.10 -5.90
C ILE A 240 -8.46 -5.29 -5.58
N ALA A 241 -7.31 -5.74 -6.10
CA ALA A 241 -6.09 -4.97 -6.19
C ALA A 241 -6.00 -4.35 -7.59
N ASP A 242 -6.11 -3.04 -7.70
CA ASP A 242 -5.90 -2.32 -8.96
C ASP A 242 -4.46 -1.83 -9.04
N PHE A 243 -3.88 -1.86 -10.24
CA PHE A 243 -2.51 -1.42 -10.51
C PHE A 243 -2.50 -0.23 -11.45
N ARG A 244 -1.51 0.65 -11.31
CA ARG A 244 -1.25 1.73 -12.28
C ARG A 244 0.21 2.15 -12.27
N LEU A 245 0.60 2.86 -13.32
CA LEU A 245 1.84 3.62 -13.36
C LEU A 245 1.58 5.08 -12.93
N ALA A 246 2.49 5.65 -12.16
CA ALA A 246 2.37 7.02 -11.65
C ALA A 246 3.75 7.67 -11.41
N ASN A 247 3.74 8.92 -10.94
CA ASN A 247 4.93 9.63 -10.46
C ASN A 247 6.11 9.61 -11.43
N PHE A 248 5.85 9.90 -12.70
CA PHE A 248 6.86 9.96 -13.75
C PHE A 248 7.86 11.09 -13.47
N ILE A 249 9.14 10.74 -13.36
CA ILE A 249 10.27 11.67 -13.22
C ILE A 249 11.14 11.52 -14.47
N ASN A 250 11.45 12.65 -15.11
CA ASN A 250 12.23 12.72 -16.36
C ASN A 250 11.69 11.82 -17.48
N SER A 251 10.41 11.47 -17.40
CA SER A 251 9.72 10.57 -18.32
C SER A 251 8.29 11.03 -18.54
N ALA A 252 7.68 10.54 -19.62
CA ALA A 252 6.28 10.78 -19.92
C ALA A 252 5.66 9.53 -20.56
N GLN A 253 4.37 9.33 -20.28
CA GLN A 253 3.59 8.23 -20.83
C GLN A 253 2.63 8.73 -21.90
N ILE A 254 2.63 8.08 -23.07
CA ILE A 254 1.60 8.24 -24.11
C ILE A 254 1.08 6.86 -24.48
N GLY A 255 -0.16 6.56 -24.11
CA GLY A 255 -0.72 5.21 -24.24
C GLY A 255 0.09 4.20 -23.42
N ASN A 256 0.55 3.12 -24.06
CA ASN A 256 1.39 2.11 -23.42
C ASN A 256 2.89 2.36 -23.61
N THR A 257 3.26 3.54 -24.08
CA THR A 257 4.65 3.90 -24.36
C THR A 257 5.15 4.90 -23.33
N ILE A 258 6.31 4.62 -22.74
CA ILE A 258 7.01 5.50 -21.80
C ILE A 258 8.26 6.02 -22.50
N TYR A 259 8.38 7.34 -22.56
CA TYR A 259 9.52 8.04 -23.12
C TYR A 259 10.42 8.50 -21.98
N THR A 260 11.74 8.35 -22.13
CA THR A 260 12.72 8.72 -21.11
C THR A 260 13.72 9.73 -21.63
N GLY A 261 14.19 10.61 -20.75
CA GLY A 261 15.21 11.61 -21.05
C GLY A 261 16.58 11.01 -21.38
N GLU A 262 17.28 11.60 -22.34
CA GLU A 262 18.65 11.21 -22.70
C GLU A 262 19.67 11.70 -21.67
N ALA A 263 20.72 10.92 -21.40
CA ALA A 263 21.76 11.24 -20.40
C ALA A 263 21.23 11.51 -18.98
N MET A 264 20.09 10.90 -18.63
CA MET A 264 19.41 11.13 -17.36
C MET A 264 18.87 9.82 -16.76
N THR A 265 18.68 9.85 -15.45
CA THR A 265 17.90 8.82 -14.76
C THR A 265 16.42 9.23 -14.79
N SER A 266 15.60 8.36 -15.37
CA SER A 266 14.15 8.46 -15.38
C SER A 266 13.56 7.42 -14.44
N SER A 267 12.43 7.72 -13.81
CA SER A 267 11.75 6.77 -12.95
C SER A 267 10.24 6.90 -13.04
N LEU A 268 9.56 5.81 -12.70
CA LEU A 268 8.11 5.77 -12.54
C LEU A 268 7.74 4.78 -11.45
N ASP A 269 6.64 5.05 -10.77
CA ASP A 269 6.12 4.22 -9.71
C ASP A 269 5.09 3.25 -10.26
N VAL A 270 5.18 1.99 -9.82
CA VAL A 270 4.06 1.04 -9.86
C VAL A 270 3.29 1.22 -8.56
N GLN A 271 2.00 1.54 -8.67
CA GLN A 271 1.13 1.75 -7.52
C GLN A 271 0.02 0.70 -7.47
N VAL A 272 -0.38 0.34 -6.25
CA VAL A 272 -1.55 -0.50 -5.98
C VAL A 272 -2.61 0.28 -5.23
N GLN A 273 -3.88 -0.03 -5.48
CA GLN A 273 -5.01 0.36 -4.63
C GLN A 273 -5.83 -0.89 -4.31
N ILE A 274 -6.12 -1.11 -3.03
CA ILE A 274 -6.99 -2.21 -2.59
C ILE A 274 -8.41 -1.66 -2.39
N ARG A 275 -9.39 -2.22 -3.08
CA ARG A 275 -10.80 -1.82 -2.94
C ARG A 275 -11.68 -3.02 -2.66
N ARG A 276 -12.68 -2.83 -1.81
CA ARG A 276 -13.69 -3.86 -1.56
C ARG A 276 -14.56 -4.01 -2.80
N VAL A 277 -14.87 -5.24 -3.18
CA VAL A 277 -15.95 -5.51 -4.13
C VAL A 277 -17.24 -5.24 -3.37
N ASN A 278 -17.84 -4.08 -3.61
CA ASN A 278 -19.22 -3.88 -3.22
C ASN A 278 -20.05 -4.70 -4.20
N ASP A 279 -20.81 -5.68 -3.71
CA ASP A 279 -21.69 -6.54 -4.51
C ASP A 279 -22.90 -5.76 -5.09
N GLY A 280 -22.69 -4.56 -5.65
CA GLY A 280 -23.72 -3.68 -6.19
C GLY A 280 -24.57 -2.94 -5.16
N ASN A 281 -24.45 -3.26 -3.87
CA ASN A 281 -25.21 -2.60 -2.81
C ASN A 281 -24.27 -1.87 -1.85
N PRO A 282 -24.26 -0.52 -1.81
CA PRO A 282 -23.61 0.19 -0.72
C PRO A 282 -24.31 -0.22 0.57
N VAL A 283 -23.67 -1.07 1.37
CA VAL A 283 -24.14 -1.39 2.71
C VAL A 283 -24.02 -0.09 3.51
N PRO A 284 -25.14 0.53 3.96
CA PRO A 284 -25.05 1.76 4.73
C PRO A 284 -24.16 1.49 5.93
N GLU A 285 -23.17 2.37 6.17
CA GLU A 285 -22.24 2.22 7.28
C GLU A 285 -23.04 1.97 8.58
N PRO A 286 -22.60 1.08 9.48
CA PRO A 286 -23.33 0.78 10.71
C PRO A 286 -23.72 2.04 11.50
N ALA A 287 -22.89 3.08 11.42
CA ALA A 287 -23.15 4.40 12.00
C ALA A 287 -24.37 5.10 11.37
N THR A 288 -24.55 5.03 10.05
CA THR A 288 -25.73 5.60 9.37
C THR A 288 -27.01 4.85 9.72
N LEU A 289 -26.97 3.52 9.85
CA LEU A 289 -28.14 2.73 10.32
C LEU A 289 -28.46 3.03 11.78
N ALA A 290 -27.45 3.12 12.64
CA ALA A 290 -27.62 3.49 14.03
C ALA A 290 -28.19 4.90 14.18
N LEU A 291 -27.66 5.87 13.43
CA LEU A 291 -28.11 7.26 13.45
C LEU A 291 -29.53 7.41 12.88
N LEU A 292 -29.86 6.66 11.83
CA LEU A 292 -31.23 6.55 11.33
C LEU A 292 -32.16 5.97 12.40
N GLY A 293 -31.75 4.90 13.08
CA GLY A 293 -32.50 4.29 14.18
C GLY A 293 -32.73 5.24 15.36
N VAL A 294 -31.69 5.95 15.80
CA VAL A 294 -31.77 6.96 16.86
C VAL A 294 -32.65 8.14 16.45
N GLY A 295 -32.54 8.58 15.18
CA GLY A 295 -33.40 9.63 14.61
C GLY A 295 -34.88 9.25 14.63
N LEU A 296 -35.22 8.02 14.24
CA LEU A 296 -36.60 7.50 14.25
C LEU A 296 -37.17 7.35 15.67
N LEU A 297 -36.34 6.95 16.64
CA LEU A 297 -36.72 6.92 18.06
C LEU A 297 -36.99 8.32 18.60
N GLY A 298 -36.16 9.31 18.25
CA GLY A 298 -36.36 10.71 18.61
C GLY A 298 -37.67 11.29 18.07
N LEU A 299 -38.02 10.98 16.82
CA LEU A 299 -39.29 11.41 16.21
C LEU A 299 -40.51 10.80 16.90
N SER A 300 -40.44 9.51 17.26
CA SER A 300 -41.51 8.81 17.97
C SER A 300 -41.74 9.40 19.37
N TRP A 301 -40.67 9.78 20.08
CA TRP A 301 -40.78 10.47 21.36
C TRP A 301 -41.42 11.85 21.17
N SER A 302 -40.95 12.64 20.21
CA SER A 302 -41.46 14.00 19.95
C SER A 302 -42.99 14.00 19.74
N ARG A 303 -43.50 13.06 18.94
CA ARG A 303 -44.95 12.92 18.69
C ARG A 303 -45.75 12.57 19.95
N SER A 304 -45.21 11.75 20.84
CA SER A 304 -45.88 11.36 22.08
C SER A 304 -46.07 12.51 23.08
N ARG A 305 -45.22 13.55 23.00
CA ARG A 305 -45.35 14.75 23.83
C ARG A 305 -46.41 15.72 23.32
N GLN A 306 -46.61 15.80 22.00
CA GLN A 306 -47.63 16.66 21.41
C GLN A 306 -49.07 16.20 21.71
N MET A 307 -49.31 14.90 21.91
CA MET A 307 -50.66 14.39 22.20
C MET A 307 -51.10 14.54 23.67
N LYS A 308 -50.24 15.04 24.56
CA LYS A 308 -50.52 15.17 26.00
C LYS A 308 -50.62 16.63 26.48
N GLY A 309 -50.59 17.60 25.58
CA GLY A 309 -50.91 19.00 25.84
C GLY A 309 -52.19 19.38 25.12
#